data_AF-A0A5R2NCX9-F1
#
_entry.id   AF-A0A5R2NCX9-F1
#
_cell.length_a   1.000
_cell.length_b   1.000
_cell.length_c   1.000
_cell.angle_alpha   90.00
_cell.angle_beta   90.00
_cell.angle_gamma   90.00
#
_symmetry.space_group_name_H-M   'P 1'
#
loop_
_entity.id
_entity.type
_entity.pdbx_description
1 polymer ?
#
loop_
_entity_poly.entity_id
_entity_poly.type
_entity_poly.pdbx_seq_one_letter_code
_entity_poly.pdbx_strand_id
1 'polypeptide(L)' 'AVEHFLQRYFASFAGELPPAGLYERILSEVEYPLVLASMTATRGNQIKAAELLGLNRNTLRKKIRELGVNVYKYSRQT' A
#
# COMPACT_ATOMS: atom_id res chain seq x y z
N ALA A 1 11.64 -11.64 -0.01
CA ALA A 1 10.29 -11.50 0.58
C ALA A 1 9.23 -11.24 -0.49
N VAL A 2 9.31 -10.12 -1.23
CA VAL A 2 8.36 -9.80 -2.32
C VAL A 2 8.43 -10.81 -3.46
N GLU A 3 9.64 -11.25 -3.83
CA GLU A 3 9.83 -12.28 -4.87
C GLU A 3 9.07 -13.58 -4.56
N HIS A 4 9.18 -14.11 -3.33
CA HIS A 4 8.42 -15.29 -2.92
C HIS A 4 6.91 -15.06 -2.92
N PHE A 5 6.45 -13.85 -2.57
CA PHE A 5 5.05 -13.49 -2.68
C PHE A 5 4.58 -13.56 -4.14
N LEU A 6 5.35 -12.99 -5.08
CA LEU A 6 5.05 -13.02 -6.50
C LEU A 6 5.08 -14.46 -7.05
N GLN A 7 6.08 -15.26 -6.69
CA GLN A 7 6.16 -16.67 -7.08
C GLN A 7 4.91 -17.45 -6.66
N ARG A 8 4.46 -17.28 -5.40
CA ARG A 8 3.23 -17.93 -4.91
C ARG A 8 1.98 -17.40 -5.62
N TYR A 9 1.92 -16.09 -5.85
CA TYR A 9 0.80 -15.47 -6.57
C TYR A 9 0.69 -16.01 -8.00
N PHE A 10 1.78 -16.13 -8.74
CA PHE A 10 1.76 -16.73 -10.08
C PHE A 10 1.40 -18.22 -10.03
N ALA A 11 1.92 -18.96 -9.04
CA ALA A 11 1.58 -20.38 -8.88
C ALA A 11 0.08 -20.62 -8.60
N SER A 12 -0.66 -19.65 -8.04
CA SER A 12 -2.09 -19.82 -7.78
C SER A 12 -2.98 -19.81 -9.03
N PHE A 13 -2.45 -19.45 -10.20
CA PHE A 13 -3.20 -19.44 -11.47
C PHE A 13 -3.12 -20.76 -12.25
N ALA A 14 -2.73 -21.87 -11.59
CA ALA A 14 -2.79 -23.22 -12.15
C ALA A 14 -2.10 -23.40 -13.52
N GLY A 15 -1.02 -22.65 -13.78
CA GLY A 15 -0.27 -22.69 -15.04
C GLY A 15 -0.74 -21.68 -16.09
N GLU A 16 -1.82 -20.93 -15.84
CA GLU A 16 -2.22 -19.78 -16.64
C GLU A 16 -1.58 -18.48 -16.13
N LEU A 17 -1.63 -17.44 -16.95
CA LEU A 17 -1.16 -16.12 -16.55
C LEU A 17 -2.24 -15.41 -15.69
N PRO A 18 -1.85 -14.61 -14.69
CA PRO A 18 -2.78 -13.74 -14.00
C PRO A 18 -3.53 -12.81 -14.98
N PRO A 19 -4.77 -12.40 -14.65
CA PRO A 19 -5.55 -11.53 -15.52
C PRO A 19 -4.86 -10.19 -15.78
N ALA A 20 -5.25 -9.50 -16.85
CA ALA A 20 -4.72 -8.17 -17.17
C ALA A 20 -4.87 -7.17 -16.00
N GLY A 21 -4.04 -6.12 -15.99
CA GLY A 21 -4.01 -5.14 -14.89
C GLY A 21 -3.20 -5.60 -13.67
N LEU A 22 -2.33 -6.61 -13.83
CA LEU A 22 -1.52 -7.14 -12.73
C LEU A 22 -0.66 -6.07 -12.05
N TYR A 23 -0.04 -5.17 -12.83
CA TYR A 23 0.80 -4.11 -12.28
C TYR A 23 0.04 -3.24 -11.27
N GLU A 24 -1.15 -2.75 -11.62
CA GLU A 24 -1.95 -1.92 -10.72
C GLU A 24 -2.42 -2.69 -9.49
N ARG A 25 -2.82 -3.95 -9.64
CA ARG A 25 -3.22 -4.80 -8.49
C ARG A 25 -2.07 -4.97 -7.51
N ILE A 26 -0.90 -5.42 -7.98
CA ILE A 26 0.27 -5.60 -7.11
C ILE A 26 0.71 -4.28 -6.50
N LEU A 27 0.72 -3.20 -7.29
CA LEU A 27 1.07 -1.88 -6.79
C LEU A 27 0.12 -1.45 -5.66
N SER A 28 -1.20 -1.68 -5.79
CA SER A 28 -2.18 -1.35 -4.76
C SER A 28 -1.98 -2.14 -3.47
N GLU A 29 -1.62 -3.42 -3.57
CA GLU A 29 -1.34 -4.29 -2.42
C GLU A 29 -0.09 -3.88 -1.65
N VAL A 30 0.90 -3.31 -2.34
CA VAL A 30 2.13 -2.82 -1.71
C VAL A 30 1.99 -1.38 -1.22
N GLU A 31 1.32 -0.51 -1.99
CA GLU A 31 1.15 0.89 -1.63
C GLU A 31 0.26 1.07 -0.40
N TYR A 32 -0.82 0.28 -0.24
CA TYR A 32 -1.69 0.38 0.93
C TYR A 32 -0.94 0.23 2.27
N PRO A 33 -0.21 -0.88 2.53
CA PRO A 33 0.51 -1.05 3.78
C PRO A 33 1.64 -0.03 3.94
N LEU A 34 2.31 0.38 2.86
CA LEU A 34 3.36 1.42 2.92
C LEU A 34 2.79 2.77 3.38
N VAL A 35 1.68 3.20 2.78
CA VAL A 35 1.00 4.46 3.13
C VAL A 35 0.44 4.38 4.55
N LEU A 36 -0.21 3.27 4.91
CA LEU A 36 -0.77 3.07 6.25
C LEU A 36 0.32 3.07 7.34
N ALA A 37 1.43 2.36 7.12
CA ALA A 37 2.55 2.30 8.06
C ALA A 37 3.16 3.69 8.24
N SER A 38 3.37 4.43 7.15
CA SER A 38 3.90 5.80 7.19
C SER A 38 2.97 6.74 7.95
N MET A 39 1.66 6.68 7.67
CA MET A 39 0.65 7.46 8.39
C MET A 39 0.57 7.10 9.87
N THR A 40 0.76 5.83 10.23
CA THR A 40 0.76 5.38 11.62
C THR A 40 2.01 5.84 12.35
N ALA A 41 3.19 5.68 11.74
CA ALA A 41 4.48 6.12 12.28
C ALA A 41 4.52 7.63 12.53
N THR A 42 3.82 8.43 11.69
CA THR A 42 3.71 9.88 11.88
C THR A 42 2.48 10.31 12.68
N ARG A 43 1.74 9.37 13.29
CA ARG A 43 0.54 9.61 14.10
C ARG A 43 -0.52 10.45 13.37
N GLY A 44 -0.76 10.12 12.10
CA GLY A 44 -1.74 10.79 11.25
C GLY A 44 -1.23 12.07 10.59
N ASN A 45 0.00 12.50 10.85
CA ASN A 45 0.55 13.72 10.24
C ASN A 45 0.93 13.47 8.77
N GLN A 46 0.06 13.91 7.86
CA GLN A 46 0.23 13.75 6.41
C GLN A 46 1.43 14.53 5.85
N ILE A 47 1.83 15.65 6.46
CA ILE A 47 2.99 16.42 5.98
C ILE A 47 4.26 15.61 6.25
N LYS A 48 4.43 15.13 7.49
CA LYS A 48 5.57 14.29 7.87
C LYS A 48 5.57 12.96 7.13
N ALA A 49 4.40 12.35 6.91
CA ALA A 49 4.32 11.10 6.16
C ALA A 49 4.69 11.29 4.68
N ALA A 50 4.29 12.42 4.08
CA ALA A 50 4.65 12.75 2.70
C ALA A 50 6.15 13.00 2.56
N GLU A 51 6.74 13.72 3.52
CA GLU A 51 8.19 13.92 3.60
C GLU A 51 8.95 12.60 3.77
N LEU A 52 8.50 11.73 4.69
CA LEU A 52 9.07 10.40 4.90
C LEU A 52 9.03 9.54 3.63
N LEU A 53 7.92 9.62 2.89
CA LEU A 53 7.74 8.88 1.64
C LEU A 53 8.44 9.54 0.44
N GLY A 54 8.97 10.75 0.58
CA GLY A 54 9.53 11.53 -0.53
C GLY A 54 8.48 11.94 -1.58
N LEU A 55 7.23 12.11 -1.16
CA LEU A 55 6.11 12.46 -2.03
C LEU A 55 5.62 13.88 -1.78
N ASN A 56 5.01 14.48 -2.80
CA ASN A 56 4.20 15.67 -2.58
C ASN A 56 2.99 15.32 -1.67
N ARG A 57 2.70 16.16 -0.67
CA ARG A 57 1.56 15.98 0.25
C ARG A 57 0.21 15.84 -0.46
N ASN A 58 0.01 16.52 -1.60
CA ASN A 58 -1.22 16.37 -2.40
C ASN A 58 -1.31 14.99 -3.04
N THR A 59 -0.18 14.44 -3.49
CA THR A 59 -0.09 13.06 -4.01
C THR A 59 -0.41 12.06 -2.92
N LEU A 60 0.17 12.21 -1.72
CA LEU A 60 -0.16 11.34 -0.58
C LEU A 60 -1.65 11.43 -0.22
N ARG A 61 -2.23 12.63 -0.20
CA ARG A 61 -3.66 12.82 0.08
C ARG A 61 -4.54 12.15 -0.97
N LYS A 62 -4.15 12.17 -2.25
CA LYS A 62 -4.86 11.45 -3.32
C LYS A 62 -4.77 9.94 -3.10
N LYS A 63 -3.56 9.40 -2.87
CA LYS A 63 -3.33 7.98 -2.57
C LYS A 63 -4.12 7.48 -1.36
N ILE A 64 -4.16 8.24 -0.26
CA ILE A 64 -4.95 7.87 0.93
C ILE A 64 -6.44 7.66 0.60
N ARG A 65 -7.01 8.51 -0.28
CA ARG A 65 -8.41 8.36 -0.69
C ARG A 65 -8.62 7.18 -1.62
N GLU A 66 -7.76 7.01 -2.62
CA GLU A 66 -7.85 5.93 -3.61
C GLU A 66 -7.67 4.55 -2.96
N LEU A 67 -6.73 4.45 -2.01
CA LEU A 67 -6.43 3.22 -1.28
C LEU A 67 -7.37 3.00 -0.09
N GLY A 68 -8.24 3.96 0.26
CA GLY A 68 -9.14 3.85 1.42
C GLY A 68 -8.40 3.69 2.76
N VAL A 69 -7.22 4.31 2.90
CA VAL A 69 -6.38 4.18 4.10
C VAL A 69 -7.04 4.90 5.28
N ASN A 70 -7.33 4.15 6.35
CA ASN A 70 -7.91 4.68 7.58
C ASN A 70 -6.98 4.43 8.77
N VAL A 71 -6.34 5.50 9.25
CA VAL A 71 -5.33 5.47 10.33
C VAL A 71 -5.95 5.06 11.68
N TYR A 72 -7.25 5.29 11.89
CA TYR A 72 -7.93 4.94 13.14
C TYR A 72 -8.16 3.43 13.32
N LYS A 73 -8.04 2.63 12.25
CA LYS A 73 -8.23 1.18 12.33
C LYS A 73 -7.08 0.45 13.03
N TYR A 74 -5.86 1.01 13.00
CA TYR A 74 -4.67 0.35 13.55
C TYR A 74 -4.28 0.80 14.96
N SER A 75 -4.77 1.95 15.44
CA SER A 75 -4.53 2.40 16.82
C SER A 75 -5.32 1.59 17.88
N ARG A 76 -6.06 0.56 17.47
CA ARG A 76 -6.83 -0.35 18.35
C ARG A 76 -6.24 -1.77 18.46
N GLN A 77 -5.09 -2.04 17.83
CA GLN A 77 -4.34 -3.28 18.05
C GLN A 77 -3.22 -3.00 19.05
N THR A 78 -3.57 -2.95 20.33
CA THR A 78 -2.65 -3.09 21.46
C THR A 78 -3.38 -3.86 22.55
#